data_AF-A0A7H9HMT1-F1
#
_entry.id   AF-A0A7H9HMT1-F1
#
_cell.length_a   1.000
_cell.length_b   1.000
_cell.length_c   1.000
_cell.angle_alpha   90.00
_cell.angle_beta   90.00
_cell.angle_gamma   90.00
#
_symmetry.space_group_name_H-M   'P 1'
#
loop_
_entity.id
_entity.type
_entity.pdbx_description
1 polymer ?
#
loop_
_entity_poly.entity_id
_entity_poly.type
_entity_poly.pdbx_seq_one_letter_code
_entity_poly.pdbx_strand_id
1 'polypeptide(L)'
;MADSIDIDEADVLVYSQGLERASRVTLQINKSLKSIARTSGHSSDLFTPIVTRNNVLSTLQRNIESVLNSVASVKDLANEASKHEMILRKGFREMGLKHYIKAIHKLDDMLDDIKADSGKRINSSEFTGIRTHLEEMIRDSETKLKAYFVSLVGSVKPFDPQININKKMPFPYYRDNQLAEMALIIDYFHNTVSTSAPIEEVFIQERSEIILKCMAFLEPFAKKVPADNSAPYEKESSGMLSYSEALLGFIANEKSLVDDLYSHEPGLKIKVFSGIIIPLLSAYIKLIDVNLEYVRKNLENTGILSFELADSVHSVRRLLKNGPLDNYRALLECANSVHRVTQSLFRDAIQRIDVKVSQISAIPADNGVTEATVDTMSRLRKFSEYKTGCLGAMESMTRETWLPSPYKEKEFTYQDTQNLKEPSALLSCFLSDCIDILVVSLEKKAQRLLAPSLELDISSNSTNKKIPKPRIGFFIIMNITLIEQIVEKSKLNELLGSEGHGRMAKLKKKYINYLISDWRDLTSNLMDSVFVDSTGKISSKDKDQIKEKFKKFNEGFEELVSKYKQYRLSDAALKATLRSEIVALVMPMYERFYRRYKDSFKNPRKHIKYQPDEITAILNQLGK
;
A
#
# COMPACT_ATOMS: atom_id res chain seq x y z
N MET A 1 -37.89 37.78 3.30
CA MET A 1 -38.44 36.89 2.26
C MET A 1 -37.27 36.13 1.67
N ALA A 2 -37.00 34.95 2.24
CA ALA A 2 -36.14 33.93 1.66
C ALA A 2 -36.98 32.66 1.77
N ASP A 3 -37.32 32.07 0.62
CA ASP A 3 -38.10 30.85 0.52
C ASP A 3 -37.37 29.71 1.23
N SER A 4 -37.85 29.34 2.41
CA SER A 4 -37.57 28.04 3.00
C SER A 4 -38.36 27.01 2.18
N ILE A 5 -37.73 26.50 1.11
CA ILE A 5 -38.21 25.30 0.43
C ILE A 5 -38.32 24.22 1.52
N ASP A 6 -39.54 23.73 1.74
CA ASP A 6 -39.83 22.70 2.72
C ASP A 6 -39.12 21.41 2.28
N ILE A 7 -37.96 21.16 2.89
CA ILE A 7 -37.03 20.08 2.51
C ILE A 7 -37.74 18.72 2.56
N ASP A 8 -38.69 18.58 3.48
CA ASP A 8 -39.49 17.36 3.64
C ASP A 8 -40.44 17.14 2.46
N GLU A 9 -41.02 18.20 1.88
CA GLU A 9 -41.88 18.10 0.70
C GLU A 9 -41.07 17.78 -0.56
N ALA A 10 -39.88 18.39 -0.69
CA ALA A 10 -38.94 18.10 -1.78
C ALA A 10 -38.42 16.65 -1.70
N ASP A 11 -38.09 16.16 -0.50
CA ASP A 11 -37.62 14.80 -0.28
C ASP A 11 -38.73 13.77 -0.56
N VAL A 12 -39.97 14.03 -0.14
CA VAL A 12 -41.13 13.18 -0.48
C VAL A 12 -41.37 13.13 -2.00
N LEU A 13 -41.16 14.25 -2.70
CA LEU A 13 -41.24 14.30 -4.16
C LEU A 13 -40.11 13.50 -4.84
N VAL A 14 -38.88 13.58 -4.32
CA VAL A 14 -37.75 12.79 -4.82
C VAL A 14 -37.95 11.31 -4.53
N TYR A 15 -38.45 10.93 -3.35
CA TYR A 15 -38.73 9.55 -2.99
C TYR A 15 -39.89 8.97 -3.81
N SER A 16 -40.96 9.73 -4.04
CA SER A 16 -42.07 9.29 -4.89
C SER A 16 -41.66 9.14 -6.36
N GLN A 17 -40.82 10.06 -6.89
CA GLN A 17 -40.20 9.90 -8.20
C GLN A 17 -39.26 8.69 -8.25
N GLY A 18 -38.51 8.44 -7.18
CA GLY A 18 -37.68 7.24 -7.03
C GLY A 18 -38.51 5.96 -7.05
N LEU A 19 -39.67 5.97 -6.39
CA LEU A 19 -40.60 4.85 -6.32
C LEU A 19 -41.32 4.62 -7.66
N GLU A 20 -41.69 5.68 -8.37
CA GLU A 20 -42.19 5.59 -9.74
C GLU A 20 -41.14 5.01 -10.69
N ARG A 21 -39.89 5.45 -10.56
CA ARG A 21 -38.79 4.96 -11.39
C ARG A 21 -38.51 3.49 -11.09
N ALA A 22 -38.50 3.10 -9.83
CA ALA A 22 -38.40 1.70 -9.41
C ALA A 22 -39.59 0.88 -9.94
N SER A 23 -40.81 1.40 -9.86
CA SER A 23 -42.01 0.76 -10.40
C SER A 23 -41.92 0.57 -11.92
N ARG A 24 -41.50 1.58 -12.68
CA ARG A 24 -41.27 1.48 -14.14
C ARG A 24 -40.22 0.43 -14.47
N VAL A 25 -39.10 0.41 -13.75
CA VAL A 25 -38.04 -0.59 -13.94
C VAL A 25 -38.55 -1.99 -13.62
N THR A 26 -39.28 -2.18 -12.53
CA THR A 26 -39.91 -3.46 -12.19
C THR A 26 -40.91 -3.91 -13.26
N LEU A 27 -41.68 -2.98 -13.83
CA LEU A 27 -42.64 -3.26 -14.90
C LEU A 27 -41.93 -3.65 -16.21
N GLN A 28 -40.80 -3.00 -16.52
CA GLN A 28 -39.93 -3.39 -17.63
C GLN A 28 -39.29 -4.76 -17.40
N ILE A 29 -38.74 -5.03 -16.20
CA ILE A 29 -38.18 -6.33 -15.84
C ILE A 29 -39.25 -7.42 -15.96
N ASN A 30 -40.48 -7.18 -15.50
CA ASN A 30 -41.57 -8.14 -15.60
C ASN A 30 -41.98 -8.37 -17.06
N LYS A 31 -42.02 -7.33 -17.89
CA LYS A 31 -42.22 -7.47 -19.35
C LYS A 31 -41.11 -8.28 -20.00
N SER A 32 -39.85 -8.00 -19.69
CA SER A 32 -38.69 -8.71 -20.21
C SER A 32 -38.69 -10.17 -19.75
N LEU A 33 -38.96 -10.45 -18.48
CA LEU A 33 -39.09 -11.80 -17.94
C LEU A 33 -40.23 -12.57 -18.60
N LYS A 34 -41.39 -11.94 -18.82
CA LYS A 34 -42.50 -12.57 -19.55
C LYS A 34 -42.12 -12.86 -21.01
N SER A 35 -41.42 -11.94 -21.66
CA SER A 35 -40.93 -12.14 -23.04
C SER A 35 -39.90 -13.27 -23.10
N ILE A 36 -38.94 -13.30 -22.17
CA ILE A 36 -37.91 -14.34 -22.07
C ILE A 36 -38.57 -15.69 -21.73
N ALA A 37 -39.47 -15.74 -20.75
CA ALA A 37 -40.19 -16.96 -20.38
C ALA A 37 -41.02 -17.50 -21.55
N ARG A 38 -41.69 -16.62 -22.31
CA ARG A 38 -42.44 -17.02 -23.51
C ARG A 38 -41.53 -17.51 -24.62
N THR A 39 -40.41 -16.83 -24.86
CA THR A 39 -39.42 -17.22 -25.87
C THR A 39 -38.72 -18.52 -25.49
N SER A 40 -38.35 -18.68 -24.22
CA SER A 40 -37.73 -19.88 -23.65
C SER A 40 -38.69 -21.06 -23.64
N GLY A 41 -39.95 -20.86 -23.24
CA GLY A 41 -40.99 -21.89 -23.30
C GLY A 41 -41.23 -22.34 -24.74
N HIS A 42 -41.44 -21.40 -25.67
CA HIS A 42 -41.62 -21.72 -27.08
C HIS A 42 -40.38 -22.40 -27.71
N SER A 43 -39.17 -21.97 -27.32
CA SER A 43 -37.94 -22.60 -27.78
C SER A 43 -37.81 -24.01 -27.20
N SER A 44 -38.14 -24.22 -25.92
CA SER A 44 -38.19 -25.55 -25.32
C SER A 44 -39.18 -26.45 -26.06
N ASP A 45 -40.41 -25.98 -26.28
CA ASP A 45 -41.44 -26.77 -26.97
C ASP A 45 -41.04 -27.14 -28.41
N LEU A 46 -40.28 -26.27 -29.10
CA LEU A 46 -39.74 -26.55 -30.42
C LEU A 46 -38.52 -27.49 -30.39
N PHE A 47 -37.56 -27.24 -29.49
CA PHE A 47 -36.29 -27.95 -29.47
C PHE A 47 -36.37 -29.30 -28.77
N THR A 48 -37.19 -29.46 -27.72
CA THR A 48 -37.36 -30.73 -27.01
C THR A 48 -37.72 -31.90 -27.94
N PRO A 49 -38.73 -31.81 -28.83
CA PRO A 49 -39.04 -32.91 -29.75
C PRO A 49 -37.95 -33.15 -30.81
N ILE A 50 -37.21 -32.11 -31.20
CA ILE A 50 -36.09 -32.24 -32.14
C ILE A 50 -34.92 -32.97 -31.47
N VAL A 51 -34.56 -32.56 -30.25
CA VAL A 51 -33.49 -33.18 -29.46
C VAL A 51 -33.83 -34.62 -29.10
N THR A 52 -35.07 -34.92 -28.69
CA THR A 52 -35.48 -36.30 -28.40
C THR A 52 -35.47 -37.16 -29.65
N ARG A 53 -35.98 -36.68 -30.80
CA ARG A 53 -35.88 -37.41 -32.07
C ARG A 53 -34.43 -37.61 -32.50
N ASN A 54 -33.58 -36.61 -32.33
CA ASN A 54 -32.17 -36.71 -32.69
C ASN A 54 -31.43 -37.70 -31.78
N ASN A 55 -31.73 -37.72 -30.47
CA ASN A 55 -31.20 -38.70 -29.55
C ASN A 55 -31.67 -40.13 -29.88
N VAL A 56 -32.94 -40.29 -30.24
CA VAL A 56 -33.47 -41.58 -30.72
C VAL A 56 -32.79 -41.98 -32.01
N LEU A 57 -32.61 -41.06 -32.96
CA LEU A 57 -31.92 -41.32 -34.23
C LEU A 57 -30.46 -41.68 -34.00
N SER A 58 -29.75 -40.96 -33.14
CA SER A 58 -28.35 -41.23 -32.80
C SER A 58 -28.21 -42.58 -32.10
N THR A 59 -29.15 -42.94 -31.22
CA THR A 59 -29.16 -44.24 -30.53
C THR A 59 -29.49 -45.37 -31.50
N LEU A 60 -30.47 -45.16 -32.39
CA LEU A 60 -30.84 -46.10 -33.44
C LEU A 60 -29.68 -46.32 -34.42
N GLN A 61 -29.04 -45.23 -34.87
CA GLN A 61 -27.88 -45.29 -35.74
C GLN A 61 -26.73 -46.06 -35.08
N ARG A 62 -26.39 -45.73 -33.82
CA ARG A 62 -25.34 -46.43 -33.08
C ARG A 62 -25.64 -47.93 -32.94
N ASN A 63 -26.88 -48.28 -32.60
CA ASN A 63 -27.29 -49.67 -32.46
C ASN A 63 -27.27 -50.41 -33.80
N ILE A 64 -27.71 -49.79 -34.90
CA ILE A 64 -27.64 -50.37 -36.25
C ILE A 64 -26.18 -50.60 -36.66
N GLU A 65 -25.31 -49.61 -36.43
CA GLU A 65 -23.88 -49.70 -36.76
C GLU A 65 -23.18 -50.79 -35.93
N SER A 66 -23.42 -50.87 -34.62
CA SER A 66 -22.86 -51.93 -33.76
C SER A 66 -23.36 -53.33 -34.16
N VAL A 67 -24.65 -53.47 -34.51
CA VAL A 67 -25.19 -54.73 -35.03
C VAL A 67 -24.54 -55.09 -36.37
N LEU A 68 -24.40 -54.13 -37.30
CA LEU A 68 -23.71 -54.35 -38.57
C LEU A 68 -22.26 -54.80 -38.35
N ASN A 69 -21.54 -54.18 -37.43
CA ASN A 69 -20.15 -54.53 -37.10
C ASN A 69 -20.05 -55.93 -36.47
N SER A 70 -20.98 -56.29 -35.58
CA SER A 70 -21.02 -57.64 -34.96
C SER A 70 -21.28 -58.76 -35.98
N VAL A 71 -22.03 -58.47 -37.04
CA VAL A 71 -22.38 -59.42 -38.12
C VAL A 71 -21.35 -59.41 -39.26
N ALA A 72 -20.51 -58.37 -39.34
CA ALA A 72 -19.51 -58.21 -40.39
C ALA A 72 -18.45 -59.33 -40.38
N SER A 73 -17.97 -59.68 -41.58
CA SER A 73 -16.84 -60.59 -41.72
C SER A 73 -15.55 -59.88 -41.29
N VAL A 74 -14.56 -60.64 -40.81
CA VAL A 74 -13.25 -60.10 -40.43
C VAL A 74 -12.59 -59.35 -41.60
N LYS A 75 -12.84 -59.78 -42.84
CA LYS A 75 -12.35 -59.14 -44.06
C LYS A 75 -13.02 -57.79 -44.35
N ASP A 76 -14.32 -57.68 -44.07
CA ASP A 76 -15.06 -56.42 -44.28
C ASP A 76 -14.67 -55.37 -43.24
N LEU A 77 -14.49 -55.79 -41.98
CA LEU A 77 -13.97 -54.93 -40.91
C LEU A 77 -12.56 -54.43 -41.23
N ALA A 78 -11.67 -55.30 -41.72
CA ALA A 78 -10.33 -54.91 -42.15
C ALA A 78 -10.35 -53.93 -43.34
N ASN A 79 -11.27 -54.11 -44.29
CA ASN A 79 -11.41 -53.22 -45.44
C ASN A 79 -11.96 -51.85 -45.03
N GLU A 80 -12.93 -51.79 -44.11
CA GLU A 80 -13.46 -50.53 -43.60
C GLU A 80 -12.44 -49.79 -42.72
N ALA A 81 -11.73 -50.51 -41.86
CA ALA A 81 -10.58 -49.98 -41.12
C ALA A 81 -9.52 -49.39 -42.07
N SER A 82 -9.23 -50.05 -43.19
CA SER A 82 -8.27 -49.55 -44.19
C SER A 82 -8.72 -48.25 -44.87
N LYS A 83 -10.03 -48.03 -45.05
CA LYS A 83 -10.56 -46.76 -45.59
C LYS A 83 -10.36 -45.62 -44.58
N HIS A 84 -10.67 -45.87 -43.31
CA HIS A 84 -10.45 -44.90 -42.25
C HIS A 84 -8.96 -44.66 -41.99
N GLU A 85 -8.12 -45.69 -42.14
CA GLU A 85 -6.66 -45.56 -42.12
C GLU A 85 -6.15 -44.63 -43.23
N MET A 86 -6.68 -44.75 -44.45
CA MET A 86 -6.30 -43.87 -45.55
C MET A 86 -6.63 -42.41 -45.24
N ILE A 87 -7.72 -42.15 -44.51
CA ILE A 87 -8.08 -40.81 -44.04
C ILE A 87 -7.07 -40.31 -42.98
N LEU A 88 -6.71 -41.16 -42.02
CA LEU A 88 -5.74 -40.80 -40.97
C LEU A 88 -4.32 -40.58 -41.54
N ARG A 89 -3.93 -41.33 -42.57
CA ARG A 89 -2.64 -41.15 -43.27
C ARG A 89 -2.53 -39.83 -44.02
N LYS A 90 -3.64 -39.31 -44.57
CA LYS A 90 -3.67 -37.98 -45.22
C LYS A 90 -3.51 -36.84 -44.21
N GLY A 91 -3.85 -37.08 -42.94
CA GLY A 91 -3.69 -36.11 -41.86
C GLY A 91 -4.79 -35.05 -41.83
N PHE A 92 -4.84 -34.30 -40.73
CA PHE A 92 -5.90 -33.33 -40.45
C PHE A 92 -5.78 -32.01 -41.23
N ARG A 93 -4.65 -31.74 -41.92
CA ARG A 93 -4.46 -30.52 -42.72
C ARG A 93 -5.28 -30.51 -44.01
N GLU A 94 -5.53 -31.67 -44.61
CA GLU A 94 -6.36 -31.78 -45.83
C GLU A 94 -7.81 -32.14 -45.53
N MET A 95 -8.05 -32.99 -44.52
CA MET A 95 -9.39 -33.52 -44.22
C MET A 95 -10.17 -32.67 -43.20
N GLY A 96 -9.48 -31.79 -42.46
CA GLY A 96 -10.05 -31.03 -41.34
C GLY A 96 -10.14 -31.84 -40.05
N LEU A 97 -9.91 -31.17 -38.93
CA LEU A 97 -9.79 -31.78 -37.59
C LEU A 97 -11.03 -32.61 -37.19
N LYS A 98 -12.25 -32.12 -37.48
CA LYS A 98 -13.50 -32.83 -37.16
C LYS A 98 -13.62 -34.17 -37.89
N HIS A 99 -13.24 -34.23 -39.17
CA HIS A 99 -13.28 -35.48 -39.93
C HIS A 99 -12.21 -36.46 -39.45
N TYR A 100 -11.05 -35.94 -39.05
CA TYR A 100 -9.97 -36.73 -38.47
C TYR A 100 -10.39 -37.38 -37.15
N ILE A 101 -10.94 -36.59 -36.21
CA ILE A 101 -11.47 -37.10 -34.92
C ILE A 101 -12.60 -38.12 -35.14
N LYS A 102 -13.51 -37.84 -36.08
CA LYS A 102 -14.59 -38.79 -36.44
C LYS A 102 -14.05 -40.12 -36.96
N ALA A 103 -12.96 -40.11 -37.74
CA ALA A 103 -12.33 -41.34 -38.21
C ALA A 103 -11.71 -42.14 -37.04
N ILE A 104 -11.14 -41.47 -36.03
CA ILE A 104 -10.63 -42.14 -34.84
C ILE A 104 -11.76 -42.78 -34.04
N HIS A 105 -12.85 -42.05 -33.76
CA HIS A 105 -14.01 -42.64 -33.06
C HIS A 105 -14.58 -43.86 -33.79
N LYS A 106 -14.61 -43.84 -35.13
CA LYS A 106 -15.04 -45.02 -35.90
C LYS A 106 -14.12 -46.22 -35.75
N LEU A 107 -12.80 -46.01 -35.70
CA LEU A 107 -11.85 -47.10 -35.41
C LEU A 107 -11.97 -47.61 -33.97
N ASP A 108 -12.24 -46.72 -33.02
CA ASP A 108 -12.43 -47.07 -31.61
C ASP A 108 -13.74 -47.86 -31.40
N ASP A 109 -14.85 -47.42 -32.00
CA ASP A 109 -16.13 -48.16 -32.04
C ASP A 109 -15.94 -49.57 -32.63
N MET A 110 -15.20 -49.68 -33.75
CA MET A 110 -14.86 -50.97 -34.37
C MET A 110 -14.02 -51.85 -33.44
N LEU A 111 -13.05 -51.26 -32.72
CA LEU A 111 -12.21 -51.99 -31.77
C LEU A 111 -13.01 -52.50 -30.57
N ASP A 112 -13.96 -51.71 -30.07
CA ASP A 112 -14.83 -52.09 -28.95
C ASP A 112 -15.83 -53.18 -29.35
N ASP A 113 -16.44 -53.10 -30.54
CA ASP A 113 -17.30 -54.16 -31.08
C ASP A 113 -16.51 -55.49 -31.23
N ILE A 114 -15.25 -55.41 -31.69
CA ILE A 114 -14.33 -56.56 -31.80
C ILE A 114 -13.99 -57.15 -30.42
N LYS A 115 -13.81 -56.32 -29.38
CA LYS A 115 -13.57 -56.77 -28.00
C LYS A 115 -14.82 -57.41 -27.38
N ALA A 116 -16.01 -56.91 -27.72
CA ALA A 116 -17.29 -57.41 -27.21
C ALA A 116 -17.66 -58.81 -27.76
N ASP A 117 -17.25 -59.17 -28.98
CA ASP A 117 -17.51 -60.48 -29.62
C ASP A 117 -16.64 -61.65 -29.06
N SER A 118 -16.26 -61.55 -27.79
CA SER A 118 -15.35 -62.43 -27.04
C SER A 118 -15.87 -63.85 -26.75
N GLY A 119 -16.90 -64.32 -27.46
CA GLY A 119 -17.45 -65.66 -27.29
C GLY A 119 -16.88 -66.73 -28.22
N LYS A 120 -16.50 -66.38 -29.47
CA LYS A 120 -16.22 -67.41 -30.52
C LYS A 120 -15.10 -67.12 -31.52
N ARG A 121 -14.53 -65.91 -31.60
CA ARG A 121 -13.53 -65.52 -32.64
C ARG A 121 -12.07 -65.38 -32.14
N ILE A 122 -11.82 -65.68 -30.86
CA ILE A 122 -10.62 -65.28 -30.10
C ILE A 122 -9.27 -65.83 -30.62
N ASN A 123 -9.24 -66.91 -31.40
CA ASN A 123 -7.98 -67.62 -31.70
C ASN A 123 -7.52 -67.59 -33.17
N SER A 124 -8.08 -66.73 -34.02
CA SER A 124 -7.49 -66.53 -35.36
C SER A 124 -6.35 -65.52 -35.28
N SER A 125 -5.17 -65.87 -35.79
CA SER A 125 -3.99 -65.00 -35.84
C SER A 125 -4.28 -63.68 -36.57
N GLU A 126 -5.16 -63.71 -37.58
CA GLU A 126 -5.63 -62.54 -38.32
C GLU A 126 -6.41 -61.55 -37.43
N PHE A 127 -7.26 -62.05 -36.54
CA PHE A 127 -8.07 -61.23 -35.64
C PHE A 127 -7.22 -60.54 -34.57
N THR A 128 -6.22 -61.26 -34.02
CA THR A 128 -5.25 -60.66 -33.11
C THR A 128 -4.40 -59.60 -33.82
N GLY A 129 -4.00 -59.83 -35.07
CA GLY A 129 -3.25 -58.88 -35.89
C GLY A 129 -4.02 -57.60 -36.22
N ILE A 130 -5.30 -57.72 -36.60
CA ILE A 130 -6.18 -56.56 -36.85
C ILE A 130 -6.38 -55.74 -35.57
N ARG A 131 -6.59 -56.40 -34.43
CA ARG A 131 -6.73 -55.72 -33.14
C ARG A 131 -5.46 -54.91 -32.79
N THR A 132 -4.28 -55.53 -32.88
CA THR A 132 -3.03 -54.82 -32.60
C THR A 132 -2.76 -53.68 -33.58
N HIS A 133 -3.09 -53.86 -34.87
CA HIS A 133 -2.96 -52.80 -35.89
C HIS A 133 -3.88 -51.61 -35.61
N LEU A 134 -5.14 -51.88 -35.25
CA LEU A 134 -6.11 -50.84 -34.88
C LEU A 134 -5.67 -50.08 -33.62
N GLU A 135 -5.23 -50.79 -32.58
CA GLU A 135 -4.71 -50.18 -31.35
C GLU A 135 -3.47 -49.31 -31.61
N GLU A 136 -2.52 -49.79 -32.41
CA GLU A 136 -1.33 -49.02 -32.80
C GLU A 136 -1.69 -47.79 -33.63
N MET A 137 -2.65 -47.90 -34.55
CA MET A 137 -3.08 -46.80 -35.41
C MET A 137 -3.84 -45.72 -34.65
N ILE A 138 -4.72 -46.10 -33.73
CA ILE A 138 -5.39 -45.15 -32.82
C ILE A 138 -4.32 -44.43 -32.01
N ARG A 139 -3.37 -45.16 -31.41
CA ARG A 139 -2.28 -44.59 -30.60
C ARG A 139 -1.37 -43.64 -31.40
N ASP A 140 -1.00 -43.98 -32.64
CA ASP A 140 -0.22 -43.10 -33.52
C ASP A 140 -1.02 -41.85 -33.89
N SER A 141 -2.32 -42.00 -34.17
CA SER A 141 -3.23 -40.90 -34.49
C SER A 141 -3.43 -39.94 -33.31
N GLU A 142 -3.56 -40.47 -32.09
CA GLU A 142 -3.61 -39.70 -30.85
C GLU A 142 -2.30 -38.98 -30.57
N THR A 143 -1.16 -39.63 -30.82
CA THR A 143 0.16 -39.02 -30.68
C THR A 143 0.31 -37.82 -31.64
N LYS A 144 -0.16 -37.96 -32.88
CA LYS A 144 -0.22 -36.86 -33.86
C LYS A 144 -1.14 -35.72 -33.41
N LEU A 145 -2.30 -36.03 -32.83
CA LEU A 145 -3.21 -35.01 -32.27
C LEU A 145 -2.57 -34.26 -31.10
N LYS A 146 -1.91 -34.96 -30.17
CA LYS A 146 -1.15 -34.32 -29.08
C LYS A 146 -0.03 -33.43 -29.60
N ALA A 147 0.74 -33.89 -30.59
CA ALA A 147 1.79 -33.08 -31.21
C ALA A 147 1.23 -31.84 -31.92
N TYR A 148 0.07 -31.96 -32.57
CA TYR A 148 -0.63 -30.81 -33.18
C TYR A 148 -1.12 -29.83 -32.12
N PHE A 149 -1.70 -30.31 -31.03
CA PHE A 149 -2.13 -29.49 -29.90
C PHE A 149 -0.97 -28.68 -29.32
N VAL A 150 0.17 -29.32 -29.06
CA VAL A 150 1.39 -28.64 -28.61
C VAL A 150 1.85 -27.60 -29.63
N SER A 151 1.82 -27.90 -30.92
CA SER A 151 2.13 -26.92 -31.98
C SER A 151 1.16 -25.74 -32.02
N LEU A 152 -0.11 -25.95 -31.67
CA LEU A 152 -1.15 -24.92 -31.67
C LEU A 152 -0.98 -23.99 -30.47
N VAL A 153 -0.70 -24.55 -29.30
CA VAL A 153 -0.33 -23.81 -28.07
C VAL A 153 0.97 -23.02 -28.29
N GLY A 154 1.97 -23.66 -28.90
CA GLY A 154 3.25 -23.04 -29.25
C GLY A 154 3.20 -22.03 -30.40
N SER A 155 2.02 -21.74 -30.97
CA SER A 155 1.88 -20.69 -31.99
C SER A 155 2.17 -19.29 -31.45
N VAL A 156 1.94 -19.08 -30.15
CA VAL A 156 2.35 -17.86 -29.44
C VAL A 156 3.79 -18.04 -28.98
N LYS A 157 4.72 -17.30 -29.61
CA LYS A 157 6.13 -17.31 -29.23
C LYS A 157 6.38 -16.46 -27.98
N PRO A 158 7.40 -16.80 -27.17
CA PRO A 158 7.84 -15.94 -26.07
C PRO A 158 8.19 -14.54 -26.57
N PHE A 159 7.78 -13.53 -25.81
CA PHE A 159 8.01 -12.12 -26.11
C PHE A 159 8.38 -11.37 -24.83
N ASP A 160 8.99 -10.20 -24.97
CA ASP A 160 9.28 -9.31 -23.85
C ASP A 160 8.00 -8.53 -23.45
N PRO A 161 7.41 -8.79 -22.28
CA PRO A 161 6.19 -8.10 -21.86
C PRO A 161 6.40 -6.60 -21.63
N GLN A 162 7.62 -6.13 -21.39
CA GLN A 162 7.91 -4.71 -21.19
C GLN A 162 7.54 -3.88 -22.43
N ILE A 163 7.74 -4.44 -23.63
CA ILE A 163 7.40 -3.79 -24.89
C ILE A 163 5.89 -3.53 -24.97
N ASN A 164 5.09 -4.50 -24.55
CA ASN A 164 3.64 -4.42 -24.55
C ASN A 164 3.13 -3.46 -23.49
N ILE A 165 3.72 -3.46 -22.28
CA ILE A 165 3.41 -2.51 -21.21
C ILE A 165 3.69 -1.08 -21.67
N ASN A 166 4.90 -0.81 -22.18
CA ASN A 166 5.30 0.53 -22.63
C ASN A 166 4.42 1.06 -23.77
N LYS A 167 4.03 0.18 -24.70
CA LYS A 167 3.17 0.53 -25.84
C LYS A 167 1.67 0.42 -25.54
N LYS A 168 1.29 0.01 -24.33
CA LYS A 168 -0.11 -0.30 -23.93
C LYS A 168 -0.83 -1.22 -24.91
N MET A 169 -0.11 -2.21 -25.44
CA MET A 169 -0.67 -3.22 -26.35
C MET A 169 -1.15 -4.42 -25.54
N PRO A 170 -2.28 -5.05 -25.92
CA PRO A 170 -2.70 -6.30 -25.30
C PRO A 170 -1.65 -7.39 -25.53
N PHE A 171 -1.59 -8.37 -24.63
CA PHE A 171 -0.71 -9.52 -24.85
C PHE A 171 -1.27 -10.39 -25.98
N PRO A 172 -0.40 -11.14 -26.68
CA PRO A 172 -0.84 -12.06 -27.73
C PRO A 172 -1.89 -13.05 -27.22
N TYR A 173 -2.96 -13.20 -28.00
CA TYR A 173 -4.06 -14.13 -27.74
C TYR A 173 -4.29 -15.03 -28.96
N TYR A 174 -4.87 -16.20 -28.73
CA TYR A 174 -5.20 -17.14 -29.81
C TYR A 174 -6.39 -16.65 -30.62
N ARG A 175 -6.45 -17.04 -31.90
CA ARG A 175 -7.60 -16.75 -32.77
C ARG A 175 -8.74 -17.73 -32.50
N ASP A 176 -9.98 -17.33 -32.77
CA ASP A 176 -11.18 -18.15 -32.57
C ASP A 176 -11.08 -19.54 -33.22
N ASN A 177 -10.50 -19.64 -34.42
CA ASN A 177 -10.30 -20.94 -35.06
C ASN A 177 -9.34 -21.84 -34.28
N GLN A 178 -8.26 -21.27 -33.72
CA GLN A 178 -7.31 -22.02 -32.91
C GLN A 178 -7.96 -22.45 -31.58
N LEU A 179 -8.75 -21.59 -30.96
CA LEU A 179 -9.50 -21.92 -29.73
C LEU A 179 -10.51 -23.04 -29.99
N ALA A 180 -11.24 -22.98 -31.10
CA ALA A 180 -12.19 -24.03 -31.49
C ALA A 180 -11.47 -25.37 -31.73
N GLU A 181 -10.32 -25.35 -32.41
CA GLU A 181 -9.51 -26.56 -32.63
C GLU A 181 -8.94 -27.12 -31.31
N MET A 182 -8.45 -26.26 -30.40
CA MET A 182 -8.00 -26.67 -29.07
C MET A 182 -9.13 -27.31 -28.26
N ALA A 183 -10.30 -26.66 -28.21
CA ALA A 183 -11.46 -27.15 -27.48
C ALA A 183 -11.92 -28.52 -27.99
N LEU A 184 -11.92 -28.74 -29.31
CA LEU A 184 -12.25 -30.04 -29.91
C LEU A 184 -11.27 -31.15 -29.49
N ILE A 185 -9.98 -30.85 -29.40
CA ILE A 185 -8.97 -31.82 -28.98
C ILE A 185 -9.09 -32.13 -27.48
N ILE A 186 -9.35 -31.10 -26.67
CA ILE A 186 -9.57 -31.26 -25.23
C ILE A 186 -10.81 -32.14 -24.98
N ASP A 187 -11.92 -31.85 -25.65
CA ASP A 187 -13.17 -32.62 -25.53
C ASP A 187 -12.98 -34.08 -25.97
N TYR A 188 -12.23 -34.33 -27.06
CA TYR A 188 -11.87 -35.68 -27.47
C TYR A 188 -11.15 -36.45 -26.36
N PHE A 189 -10.03 -35.93 -25.84
CA PHE A 189 -9.23 -36.63 -24.83
C PHE A 189 -9.90 -36.71 -23.46
N HIS A 190 -10.87 -35.85 -23.17
CA HIS A 190 -11.65 -35.93 -21.94
C HIS A 190 -12.65 -37.10 -21.96
N ASN A 191 -13.24 -37.37 -23.14
CA ASN A 191 -14.21 -38.45 -23.32
C ASN A 191 -13.55 -39.82 -23.54
N THR A 192 -12.28 -39.85 -23.98
CA THR A 192 -11.52 -41.08 -24.18
C THR A 192 -10.75 -41.46 -22.93
N VAL A 193 -10.95 -42.68 -22.41
CA VAL A 193 -10.18 -43.22 -21.27
C VAL A 193 -8.79 -43.67 -21.77
N SER A 194 -7.90 -42.71 -22.02
CA SER A 194 -6.53 -43.02 -22.49
C SER A 194 -5.60 -43.37 -21.32
N THR A 195 -4.67 -44.32 -21.53
CA THR A 195 -3.60 -44.71 -20.57
C THR A 195 -2.44 -43.70 -20.47
N SER A 196 -2.51 -42.58 -21.20
CA SER A 196 -1.44 -41.60 -21.38
C SER A 196 -1.67 -40.37 -20.48
N ALA A 197 -0.63 -39.54 -20.27
CA ALA A 197 -0.74 -38.29 -19.51
C ALA A 197 -1.95 -37.46 -19.99
N PRO A 198 -2.79 -36.95 -19.07
CA PRO A 198 -3.97 -36.16 -19.40
C PRO A 198 -3.60 -34.94 -20.25
N ILE A 199 -4.43 -34.61 -21.25
CA ILE A 199 -4.16 -33.49 -22.17
C ILE A 199 -4.05 -32.15 -21.42
N GLU A 200 -4.75 -32.03 -20.29
CA GLU A 200 -4.71 -30.86 -19.43
C GLU A 200 -3.32 -30.65 -18.82
N GLU A 201 -2.61 -31.72 -18.48
CA GLU A 201 -1.26 -31.62 -17.91
C GLU A 201 -0.25 -31.14 -18.96
N VAL A 202 -0.37 -31.62 -20.19
CA VAL A 202 0.42 -31.13 -21.33
C VAL A 202 0.12 -29.64 -21.58
N PHE A 203 -1.16 -29.24 -21.56
CA PHE A 203 -1.55 -27.84 -21.72
C PHE A 203 -0.96 -26.96 -20.60
N ILE A 204 -1.08 -27.39 -19.34
CA ILE A 204 -0.52 -26.68 -18.18
C ILE A 204 1.00 -26.48 -18.36
N GLN A 205 1.70 -27.54 -18.74
CA GLN A 205 3.16 -27.51 -18.91
C GLN A 205 3.56 -26.53 -20.02
N GLU A 206 2.99 -26.64 -21.22
CA GLU A 206 3.35 -25.77 -22.35
C GLU A 206 3.04 -24.30 -22.06
N ARG A 207 1.86 -24.00 -21.51
CA ARG A 207 1.46 -22.63 -21.18
C ARG A 207 2.35 -22.04 -20.09
N SER A 208 2.57 -22.77 -19.00
CA SER A 208 3.43 -22.30 -17.91
C SER A 208 4.87 -22.05 -18.38
N GLU A 209 5.42 -22.91 -19.25
CA GLU A 209 6.77 -22.74 -19.80
C GLU A 209 6.87 -21.52 -20.72
N ILE A 210 5.90 -21.29 -21.60
CA ILE A 210 5.86 -20.10 -22.47
C ILE A 210 5.80 -18.82 -21.61
N ILE A 211 4.94 -18.78 -20.60
CA ILE A 211 4.81 -17.59 -19.76
C ILE A 211 6.07 -17.38 -18.93
N LEU A 212 6.67 -18.43 -18.36
CA LEU A 212 7.94 -18.33 -17.64
C LEU A 212 9.06 -17.79 -18.55
N LYS A 213 9.13 -18.21 -19.82
CA LYS A 213 10.07 -17.65 -20.80
C LYS A 213 9.81 -16.16 -21.07
N CYS A 214 8.55 -15.71 -21.07
CA CYS A 214 8.23 -14.28 -21.19
C CYS A 214 8.65 -13.50 -19.92
N MET A 215 8.37 -14.04 -18.74
CA MET A 215 8.73 -13.42 -17.47
C MET A 215 10.25 -13.37 -17.24
N ALA A 216 11.02 -14.29 -17.83
CA ALA A 216 12.47 -14.32 -17.77
C ALA A 216 13.14 -13.08 -18.43
N PHE A 217 12.47 -12.38 -19.35
CA PHE A 217 12.97 -11.11 -19.89
C PHE A 217 12.98 -10.00 -18.84
N LEU A 218 12.04 -10.02 -17.89
CA LEU A 218 11.88 -9.01 -16.85
C LEU A 218 12.67 -9.33 -15.57
N GLU A 219 12.96 -10.61 -15.32
CA GLU A 219 13.64 -11.08 -14.11
C GLU A 219 14.95 -10.33 -13.79
N PRO A 220 15.86 -10.05 -14.76
CA PRO A 220 17.11 -9.36 -14.48
C PRO A 220 16.92 -7.95 -13.90
N PHE A 221 15.91 -7.23 -14.39
CA PHE A 221 15.60 -5.85 -13.99
C PHE A 221 14.86 -5.79 -12.65
N ALA A 222 14.12 -6.85 -12.32
CA ALA A 222 13.41 -6.97 -11.06
C ALA A 222 14.28 -7.56 -9.93
N LYS A 223 15.38 -8.26 -10.25
CA LYS A 223 16.33 -8.83 -9.29
C LYS A 223 17.38 -7.82 -8.81
N LYS A 224 17.74 -6.84 -9.64
CA LYS A 224 18.75 -5.83 -9.34
C LYS A 224 18.10 -4.46 -9.25
N VAL A 225 18.04 -3.89 -8.06
CA VAL A 225 17.79 -2.45 -7.91
C VAL A 225 19.03 -1.72 -8.43
N PRO A 226 18.92 -0.86 -9.45
CA PRO A 226 20.06 -0.12 -10.01
C PRO A 226 20.40 1.04 -9.07
N ALA A 227 21.05 0.74 -7.94
CA ALA A 227 21.64 1.76 -7.10
C ALA A 227 23.01 1.28 -6.61
N ASP A 228 24.04 2.10 -6.80
CA ASP A 228 25.24 2.04 -5.97
C ASP A 228 24.76 2.00 -4.51
N ASN A 229 25.25 1.03 -3.72
CA ASN A 229 24.82 0.79 -2.33
C ASN A 229 24.82 2.04 -1.41
N SER A 230 25.43 3.15 -1.85
CA SER A 230 25.53 4.43 -1.17
C SER A 230 24.36 5.41 -1.41
N ALA A 231 23.55 5.25 -2.46
CA ALA A 231 22.49 6.21 -2.78
C ALA A 231 21.12 5.79 -2.20
N PRO A 232 20.32 6.73 -1.65
CA PRO A 232 18.94 6.44 -1.23
C PRO A 232 18.08 6.02 -2.42
N TYR A 233 17.19 5.05 -2.23
CA TYR A 233 16.25 4.58 -3.25
C TYR A 233 15.36 5.71 -3.76
N GLU A 234 15.25 5.81 -5.10
CA GLU A 234 14.31 6.69 -5.80
C GLU A 234 13.06 5.91 -6.22
N LYS A 235 11.91 6.58 -6.13
CA LYS A 235 10.60 6.00 -6.45
C LYS A 235 10.57 5.44 -7.87
N GLU A 236 9.93 4.28 -8.04
CA GLU A 236 9.72 3.61 -9.33
C GLU A 236 11.01 3.22 -10.07
N SER A 237 12.16 3.21 -9.38
CA SER A 237 13.44 2.81 -9.98
C SER A 237 13.63 1.28 -10.05
N SER A 238 12.79 0.51 -9.35
CA SER A 238 12.80 -0.95 -9.38
C SER A 238 11.97 -1.52 -10.53
N GLY A 239 12.54 -2.47 -11.29
CA GLY A 239 11.83 -3.23 -12.31
C GLY A 239 10.75 -4.17 -11.76
N MET A 240 10.60 -4.27 -10.44
CA MET A 240 9.61 -5.15 -9.80
C MET A 240 8.17 -4.74 -10.11
N LEU A 241 7.90 -3.44 -10.29
CA LEU A 241 6.57 -2.96 -10.64
C LEU A 241 6.15 -3.48 -12.02
N SER A 242 7.03 -3.39 -13.01
CA SER A 242 6.76 -3.90 -14.36
C SER A 242 6.66 -5.44 -14.39
N TYR A 243 7.47 -6.14 -13.59
CA TYR A 243 7.31 -7.59 -13.41
C TYR A 243 5.92 -7.94 -12.86
N SER A 244 5.45 -7.18 -11.87
CA SER A 244 4.14 -7.38 -11.25
C SER A 244 3.01 -7.06 -12.21
N GLU A 245 3.12 -5.98 -12.97
CA GLU A 245 2.13 -5.60 -14.00
C GLU A 245 2.03 -6.66 -15.09
N ALA A 246 3.17 -7.18 -15.58
CA ALA A 246 3.18 -8.28 -16.54
C ALA A 246 2.52 -9.54 -15.97
N LEU A 247 2.83 -9.90 -14.72
CA LEU A 247 2.21 -11.03 -14.04
C LEU A 247 0.69 -10.88 -13.94
N LEU A 248 0.19 -9.69 -13.57
CA LEU A 248 -1.25 -9.40 -13.52
C LEU A 248 -1.89 -9.57 -14.91
N GLY A 249 -1.24 -9.07 -15.96
CA GLY A 249 -1.68 -9.24 -17.34
C GLY A 249 -1.77 -10.71 -17.75
N PHE A 250 -0.76 -11.53 -17.41
CA PHE A 250 -0.79 -12.95 -17.69
C PHE A 250 -1.86 -13.69 -16.89
N ILE A 251 -2.05 -13.38 -15.60
CA ILE A 251 -3.10 -13.98 -14.78
C ILE A 251 -4.50 -13.67 -15.38
N ALA A 252 -4.72 -12.43 -15.80
CA ALA A 252 -5.99 -12.02 -16.40
C ALA A 252 -6.24 -12.74 -17.74
N ASN A 253 -5.25 -12.77 -18.64
CA ASN A 253 -5.40 -13.45 -19.93
C ASN A 253 -5.56 -14.95 -19.78
N GLU A 254 -4.86 -15.58 -18.83
CA GLU A 254 -4.98 -17.02 -18.61
C GLU A 254 -6.33 -17.38 -17.99
N LYS A 255 -6.90 -16.48 -17.18
CA LYS A 255 -8.28 -16.64 -16.69
C LYS A 255 -9.26 -16.67 -17.86
N SER A 256 -9.17 -15.71 -18.78
CA SER A 256 -9.99 -15.67 -19.99
C SER A 256 -9.79 -16.90 -20.87
N LEU A 257 -8.54 -17.32 -21.10
CA LEU A 257 -8.22 -18.48 -21.92
C LEU A 257 -8.81 -19.78 -21.36
N VAL A 258 -8.67 -19.99 -20.06
CA VAL A 258 -9.22 -21.19 -19.41
C VAL A 258 -10.75 -21.17 -19.41
N ASP A 259 -11.36 -20.00 -19.25
CA ASP A 259 -12.81 -19.86 -19.34
C ASP A 259 -13.34 -20.16 -20.76
N ASP A 260 -12.63 -19.72 -21.80
CA ASP A 260 -12.98 -19.98 -23.20
C ASP A 260 -12.86 -21.48 -23.54
N LEU A 261 -11.80 -22.16 -23.09
CA LEU A 261 -11.53 -23.55 -23.45
C LEU A 261 -12.34 -24.58 -22.65
N TYR A 262 -12.60 -24.32 -21.36
CA TYR A 262 -13.19 -25.31 -20.45
C TYR A 262 -14.62 -24.94 -20.02
N SER A 263 -15.33 -24.14 -20.83
CA SER A 263 -16.63 -23.53 -20.48
C SER A 263 -17.61 -24.46 -19.75
N HIS A 264 -17.69 -25.74 -20.16
CA HIS A 264 -18.64 -26.74 -19.68
C HIS A 264 -18.22 -27.48 -18.40
N GLU A 265 -16.94 -27.42 -17.99
CA GLU A 265 -16.39 -28.23 -16.89
C GLU A 265 -15.70 -27.37 -15.80
N PRO A 266 -16.43 -26.94 -14.75
CA PRO A 266 -15.89 -26.01 -13.75
C PRO A 266 -14.76 -26.60 -12.90
N GLY A 267 -14.74 -27.92 -12.67
CA GLY A 267 -13.69 -28.58 -11.90
C GLY A 267 -12.32 -28.53 -12.61
N LEU A 268 -12.32 -28.74 -13.93
CA LEU A 268 -11.10 -28.67 -14.75
C LEU A 268 -10.59 -27.25 -14.90
N LYS A 269 -11.46 -26.25 -15.01
CA LYS A 269 -11.07 -24.82 -15.01
C LYS A 269 -10.16 -24.50 -13.82
N ILE A 270 -10.56 -24.94 -12.63
CA ILE A 270 -9.82 -24.69 -11.39
C ILE A 270 -8.46 -25.41 -11.42
N LYS A 271 -8.42 -26.68 -11.82
CA LYS A 271 -7.18 -27.47 -11.90
C LYS A 271 -6.19 -26.85 -12.89
N VAL A 272 -6.64 -26.55 -14.11
CA VAL A 272 -5.81 -26.01 -15.20
C VAL A 272 -5.28 -24.62 -14.86
N PHE A 273 -6.17 -23.70 -14.45
CA PHE A 273 -5.75 -22.36 -14.06
C PHE A 273 -4.74 -22.40 -12.91
N SER A 274 -5.01 -23.19 -11.86
CA SER A 274 -4.10 -23.29 -10.72
C SER A 274 -2.75 -23.90 -11.13
N GLY A 275 -2.75 -24.91 -11.99
CA GLY A 275 -1.54 -25.54 -12.50
C GLY A 275 -0.64 -24.58 -13.28
N ILE A 276 -1.22 -23.66 -14.06
CA ILE A 276 -0.46 -22.69 -14.85
C ILE A 276 0.07 -21.55 -13.97
N ILE A 277 -0.74 -21.06 -13.02
CA ILE A 277 -0.42 -19.87 -12.24
C ILE A 277 0.50 -20.16 -11.03
N ILE A 278 0.41 -21.34 -10.40
CA ILE A 278 1.25 -21.68 -9.23
C ILE A 278 2.77 -21.56 -9.51
N PRO A 279 3.32 -22.09 -10.63
CA PRO A 279 4.73 -21.91 -10.97
C PRO A 279 5.13 -20.44 -11.11
N LEU A 280 4.25 -19.62 -11.71
CA LEU A 280 4.47 -18.17 -11.88
C LEU A 280 4.50 -17.46 -10.53
N LEU A 281 3.55 -17.79 -9.64
CA LEU A 281 3.52 -17.24 -8.28
C LEU A 281 4.75 -17.67 -7.48
N SER A 282 5.23 -18.91 -7.64
CA SER A 282 6.45 -19.37 -6.98
C SER A 282 7.69 -18.58 -7.44
N ALA A 283 7.82 -18.31 -8.74
CA ALA A 283 8.89 -17.47 -9.28
C ALA A 283 8.81 -16.03 -8.76
N TYR A 284 7.60 -15.46 -8.76
CA TYR A 284 7.33 -14.13 -8.22
C TYR A 284 7.66 -14.01 -6.73
N ILE A 285 7.24 -14.97 -5.90
CA ILE A 285 7.52 -14.97 -4.45
C ILE A 285 9.03 -15.02 -4.20
N LYS A 286 9.76 -15.90 -4.90
CA LYS A 286 11.24 -15.97 -4.81
C LYS A 286 11.89 -14.62 -5.13
N LEU A 287 11.37 -13.90 -6.12
CA LEU A 287 11.88 -12.60 -6.52
C LEU A 287 11.56 -11.50 -5.51
N ILE A 288 10.36 -11.52 -4.92
CA ILE A 288 10.02 -10.65 -3.78
C ILE A 288 10.96 -10.93 -2.60
N ASP A 289 11.19 -12.19 -2.26
CA ASP A 289 12.03 -12.57 -1.11
C ASP A 289 13.48 -12.10 -1.28
N VAL A 290 14.04 -12.18 -2.50
CA VAL A 290 15.37 -11.64 -2.82
C VAL A 290 15.43 -10.12 -2.61
N ASN A 291 14.43 -9.38 -3.11
CA ASN A 291 14.36 -7.94 -2.91
C ASN A 291 14.13 -7.58 -1.43
N LEU A 292 13.34 -8.38 -0.72
CA LEU A 292 13.07 -8.17 0.70
C LEU A 292 14.31 -8.43 1.56
N GLU A 293 15.14 -9.42 1.21
CA GLU A 293 16.43 -9.66 1.87
C GLU A 293 17.41 -8.51 1.61
N TYR A 294 17.42 -7.96 0.39
CA TYR A 294 18.19 -6.75 0.07
C TYR A 294 17.75 -5.55 0.92
N VAL A 295 16.44 -5.33 1.06
CA VAL A 295 15.88 -4.27 1.91
C VAL A 295 16.24 -4.46 3.38
N ARG A 296 16.19 -5.69 3.90
CA ARG A 296 16.59 -5.99 5.28
C ARG A 296 18.07 -5.69 5.54
N LYS A 297 18.94 -5.91 4.55
CA LYS A 297 20.38 -5.61 4.66
C LYS A 297 20.69 -4.12 4.61
N ASN A 298 19.86 -3.32 3.92
CA ASN A 298 20.08 -1.88 3.75
C ASN A 298 18.79 -1.05 4.02
N LEU A 299 18.25 -1.17 5.23
CA LEU A 299 16.99 -0.52 5.61
C LEU A 299 17.09 1.02 5.54
N GLU A 300 18.28 1.56 5.76
CA GLU A 300 18.54 3.00 5.72
C GLU A 300 18.29 3.60 4.33
N ASN A 301 18.84 3.01 3.27
CA ASN A 301 18.73 3.59 1.92
C ASN A 301 17.57 3.01 1.13
N THR A 302 17.24 1.74 1.36
CA THR A 302 16.31 0.97 0.51
C THR A 302 14.99 0.64 1.19
N GLY A 303 14.82 1.02 2.46
CA GLY A 303 13.60 0.73 3.23
C GLY A 303 12.30 1.13 2.54
N ILE A 304 12.30 2.21 1.76
CA ILE A 304 11.13 2.72 1.03
C ILE A 304 10.66 1.75 -0.07
N LEU A 305 11.57 0.98 -0.67
CA LEU A 305 11.23 -0.07 -1.65
C LEU A 305 10.24 -1.09 -1.05
N SER A 306 10.27 -1.33 0.26
CA SER A 306 9.32 -2.25 0.90
C SER A 306 7.85 -1.85 0.72
N PHE A 307 7.55 -0.55 0.58
CA PHE A 307 6.19 -0.09 0.28
C PHE A 307 5.76 -0.43 -1.15
N GLU A 308 6.67 -0.30 -2.13
CA GLU A 308 6.39 -0.71 -3.52
C GLU A 308 6.21 -2.23 -3.62
N LEU A 309 7.03 -3.01 -2.90
CA LEU A 309 6.86 -4.46 -2.80
C LEU A 309 5.52 -4.83 -2.15
N ALA A 310 5.09 -4.08 -1.12
CA ALA A 310 3.80 -4.29 -0.48
C ALA A 310 2.63 -4.02 -1.45
N ASP A 311 2.67 -2.92 -2.18
CA ASP A 311 1.65 -2.55 -3.18
C ASP A 311 1.60 -3.58 -4.32
N SER A 312 2.76 -4.06 -4.76
CA SER A 312 2.92 -5.12 -5.76
C SER A 312 2.27 -6.43 -5.31
N VAL A 313 2.60 -6.94 -4.11
CA VAL A 313 1.99 -8.15 -3.54
C VAL A 313 0.49 -7.97 -3.30
N HIS A 314 0.06 -6.80 -2.83
CA HIS A 314 -1.36 -6.50 -2.62
C HIS A 314 -2.13 -6.51 -3.95
N SER A 315 -1.56 -5.99 -5.03
CA SER A 315 -2.18 -5.98 -6.35
C SER A 315 -2.40 -7.39 -6.89
N VAL A 316 -1.41 -8.28 -6.74
CA VAL A 316 -1.55 -9.70 -7.11
C VAL A 316 -2.62 -10.40 -6.28
N ARG A 317 -2.63 -10.19 -4.95
CA ARG A 317 -3.67 -10.75 -4.07
C ARG A 317 -5.07 -10.26 -4.43
N ARG A 318 -5.22 -8.98 -4.75
CA ARG A 318 -6.50 -8.40 -5.14
C ARG A 318 -7.05 -9.04 -6.41
N LEU A 319 -6.21 -9.37 -7.39
CA LEU A 319 -6.63 -10.03 -8.62
C LEU A 319 -7.04 -11.50 -8.38
N LEU A 320 -6.38 -12.19 -7.45
CA LEU A 320 -6.68 -13.58 -7.11
C LEU A 320 -7.87 -13.74 -6.13
N LYS A 321 -8.38 -12.63 -5.59
CA LYS A 321 -9.49 -12.62 -4.63
C LYS A 321 -10.75 -13.22 -5.25
N ASN A 322 -11.48 -14.02 -4.48
CA ASN A 322 -12.66 -14.78 -4.94
C ASN A 322 -12.36 -15.80 -6.05
N GLY A 323 -11.07 -16.09 -6.32
CA GLY A 323 -10.63 -17.08 -7.29
C GLY A 323 -10.18 -18.40 -6.64
N PRO A 324 -9.78 -19.39 -7.44
CA PRO A 324 -9.32 -20.70 -6.93
C PRO A 324 -8.04 -20.62 -6.08
N LEU A 325 -7.27 -19.52 -6.20
CA LEU A 325 -6.00 -19.30 -5.51
C LEU A 325 -6.08 -18.21 -4.43
N ASP A 326 -7.28 -17.83 -3.97
CA ASP A 326 -7.47 -16.77 -2.95
C ASP A 326 -6.67 -17.05 -1.66
N ASN A 327 -6.70 -18.31 -1.19
CA ASN A 327 -6.02 -18.75 0.02
C ASN A 327 -4.66 -19.42 -0.23
N TYR A 328 -3.96 -19.03 -1.30
CA TYR A 328 -2.65 -19.62 -1.59
C TYR A 328 -1.63 -19.26 -0.50
N ARG A 329 -1.27 -20.26 0.32
CA ARG A 329 -0.49 -20.09 1.57
C ARG A 329 0.83 -19.37 1.36
N ALA A 330 1.59 -19.72 0.33
CA ALA A 330 2.91 -19.12 0.11
C ALA A 330 2.83 -17.61 -0.21
N LEU A 331 1.78 -17.17 -0.92
CA LEU A 331 1.56 -15.74 -1.18
C LEU A 331 1.12 -15.00 0.08
N LEU A 332 0.32 -15.64 0.94
CA LEU A 332 -0.07 -15.06 2.24
C LEU A 332 1.15 -14.91 3.18
N GLU A 333 2.01 -15.92 3.24
CA GLU A 333 3.26 -15.86 4.01
C GLU A 333 4.19 -14.77 3.48
N CYS A 334 4.33 -14.64 2.15
CA CYS A 334 5.08 -13.57 1.50
C CYS A 334 4.50 -12.18 1.85
N ALA A 335 3.18 -11.99 1.77
CA ALA A 335 2.52 -10.74 2.15
C ALA A 335 2.77 -10.38 3.62
N ASN A 336 2.68 -11.34 4.54
CA ASN A 336 2.97 -11.14 5.95
C ASN A 336 4.46 -10.78 6.19
N SER A 337 5.37 -11.40 5.43
CA SER A 337 6.81 -11.12 5.47
C SER A 337 7.12 -9.68 5.04
N VAL A 338 6.50 -9.23 3.93
CA VAL A 338 6.62 -7.83 3.46
C VAL A 338 6.03 -6.86 4.46
N HIS A 339 4.83 -7.17 5.00
CA HIS A 339 4.18 -6.35 6.03
C HIS A 339 5.09 -6.16 7.25
N ARG A 340 5.69 -7.22 7.78
CA ARG A 340 6.63 -7.13 8.92
C ARG A 340 7.82 -6.21 8.63
N VAL A 341 8.36 -6.23 7.42
CA VAL A 341 9.47 -5.33 7.03
C VAL A 341 8.98 -3.88 6.94
N THR A 342 7.82 -3.62 6.34
CA THR A 342 7.24 -2.26 6.33
C THR A 342 6.97 -1.74 7.74
N GLN A 343 6.50 -2.59 8.65
CA GLN A 343 6.29 -2.24 10.07
C GLN A 343 7.62 -1.92 10.78
N SER A 344 8.68 -2.69 10.49
CA SER A 344 10.01 -2.46 11.08
C SER A 344 10.61 -1.10 10.67
N LEU A 345 10.22 -0.56 9.50
CA LEU A 345 10.69 0.73 9.01
C LEU A 345 10.24 1.91 9.89
N PHE A 346 9.07 1.81 10.53
CA PHE A 346 8.58 2.83 11.46
C PHE A 346 9.43 2.86 12.74
N ARG A 347 9.81 1.68 13.26
CA ARG A 347 10.72 1.56 14.41
C ARG A 347 12.13 2.06 14.06
N ASP A 348 12.63 1.70 12.88
CA ASP A 348 13.92 2.19 12.36
C ASP A 348 13.96 3.71 12.25
N ALA A 349 12.88 4.33 11.76
CA ALA A 349 12.79 5.78 11.68
C ALA A 349 12.98 6.45 13.04
N ILE A 350 12.37 5.89 14.10
CA ILE A 350 12.54 6.39 15.48
C ILE A 350 13.97 6.18 15.98
N GLN A 351 14.53 4.98 15.79
CA GLN A 351 15.90 4.67 16.22
C GLN A 351 16.92 5.56 15.51
N ARG A 352 16.70 5.84 14.22
CA ARG A 352 17.56 6.72 13.42
C ARG A 352 17.60 8.14 13.97
N ILE A 353 16.46 8.69 14.40
CA ILE A 353 16.41 10.03 15.01
C ILE A 353 17.36 10.07 16.22
N ASP A 354 17.30 9.07 17.10
CA ASP A 354 18.14 9.02 18.29
C ASP A 354 19.63 8.87 17.94
N VAL A 355 19.98 8.01 16.98
CA VAL A 355 21.36 7.84 16.49
C VAL A 355 21.90 9.14 15.90
N LYS A 356 21.14 9.79 15.01
CA LYS A 356 21.55 11.05 14.34
C LYS A 356 21.70 12.20 15.33
N VAL A 357 20.80 12.32 16.30
CA VAL A 357 20.92 13.34 17.35
C VAL A 357 22.09 13.03 18.29
N SER A 358 22.36 11.76 18.58
CA SER A 358 23.49 11.35 19.42
C SER A 358 24.85 11.68 18.79
N GLN A 359 24.95 11.67 17.46
CA GLN A 359 26.16 12.04 16.70
C GLN A 359 26.54 13.52 16.80
N ILE A 360 25.63 14.40 17.26
CA ILE A 360 25.92 15.83 17.41
C ILE A 360 26.98 16.01 18.51
N SER A 361 28.15 16.56 18.20
CA SER A 361 29.23 16.77 19.19
C SER A 361 29.12 18.11 19.92
N ALA A 362 28.59 19.15 19.26
CA ALA A 362 28.41 20.48 19.80
C ALA A 362 27.15 21.14 19.23
N ILE A 363 26.57 22.08 19.98
CA ILE A 363 25.50 22.94 19.46
C ILE A 363 26.13 23.93 18.48
N PRO A 364 25.54 24.15 17.28
CA PRO A 364 26.03 25.14 16.33
C PRO A 364 26.23 26.52 16.98
N ALA A 365 27.26 27.26 16.56
CA ALA A 365 27.60 28.57 17.14
C ALA A 365 26.49 29.61 16.95
N ASP A 366 25.73 29.51 15.86
CA ASP A 366 24.55 30.30 15.56
C ASP A 366 23.27 29.77 16.24
N ASN A 367 23.36 28.62 16.94
CA ASN A 367 22.24 27.83 17.46
C ASN A 367 21.20 27.51 16.36
N GLY A 368 21.68 27.32 15.12
CA GLY A 368 20.87 27.01 13.95
C GLY A 368 20.35 25.57 13.92
N VAL A 369 19.81 25.20 12.76
CA VAL A 369 19.25 23.88 12.50
C VAL A 369 20.37 22.84 12.42
N THR A 370 20.12 21.65 12.97
CA THR A 370 21.06 20.53 12.87
C THR A 370 20.80 19.64 11.66
N GLU A 371 21.83 18.95 11.17
CA GLU A 371 21.69 17.94 10.11
C GLU A 371 20.73 16.82 10.49
N ALA A 372 20.63 16.47 11.77
CA ALA A 372 19.67 15.48 12.27
C ALA A 372 18.21 15.87 11.96
N THR A 373 17.87 17.17 12.09
CA THR A 373 16.55 17.69 11.72
C THR A 373 16.32 17.61 10.22
N VAL A 374 17.33 17.96 9.40
CA VAL A 374 17.24 17.90 7.94
C VAL A 374 17.07 16.46 7.44
N ASP A 375 17.86 15.51 7.96
CA ASP A 375 17.77 14.08 7.64
C ASP A 375 16.41 13.51 8.05
N THR A 376 15.95 13.81 9.27
CA THR A 376 14.64 13.35 9.77
C THR A 376 13.50 13.87 8.88
N MET A 377 13.48 15.17 8.58
CA MET A 377 12.41 15.75 7.77
C MET A 377 12.46 15.30 6.31
N SER A 378 13.66 15.10 5.75
CA SER A 378 13.84 14.49 4.43
C SER A 378 13.26 13.06 4.41
N ARG A 379 13.52 12.27 5.45
CA ARG A 379 12.96 10.91 5.61
C ARG A 379 11.43 10.94 5.74
N LEU A 380 10.88 11.77 6.62
CA LEU A 380 9.42 11.90 6.79
C LEU A 380 8.74 12.35 5.48
N ARG A 381 9.37 13.26 4.73
CA ARG A 381 8.88 13.65 3.40
C ARG A 381 8.82 12.45 2.46
N LYS A 382 9.83 11.58 2.45
CA LYS A 382 9.79 10.33 1.66
C LYS A 382 8.64 9.41 2.09
N PHE A 383 8.37 9.24 3.38
CA PHE A 383 7.17 8.51 3.84
C PHE A 383 5.87 9.10 3.27
N SER A 384 5.77 10.44 3.21
CA SER A 384 4.57 11.11 2.69
C SER A 384 4.30 10.86 1.20
N GLU A 385 5.31 10.48 0.43
CA GLU A 385 5.16 10.15 -0.99
C GLU A 385 4.47 8.79 -1.19
N TYR A 386 4.57 7.88 -0.21
CA TYR A 386 4.00 6.53 -0.22
C TYR A 386 2.80 6.42 0.73
N LYS A 387 1.86 7.37 0.64
CA LYS A 387 0.66 7.42 1.49
C LYS A 387 -0.10 6.09 1.55
N THR A 388 -0.35 5.45 0.40
CA THR A 388 -1.11 4.19 0.32
C THR A 388 -0.38 3.04 1.02
N GLY A 389 0.91 2.85 0.73
CA GLY A 389 1.74 1.84 1.38
C GLY A 389 1.87 2.07 2.88
N CYS A 390 1.98 3.33 3.33
CA CYS A 390 2.00 3.66 4.75
C CYS A 390 0.68 3.32 5.45
N LEU A 391 -0.46 3.65 4.85
CA LEU A 391 -1.78 3.31 5.40
C LEU A 391 -1.99 1.79 5.48
N GLY A 392 -1.54 1.05 4.47
CA GLY A 392 -1.57 -0.42 4.48
C GLY A 392 -0.68 -1.00 5.57
N ALA A 393 0.55 -0.49 5.73
CA ALA A 393 1.47 -0.96 6.78
C ALA A 393 0.97 -0.69 8.21
N MET A 394 0.20 0.39 8.39
CA MET A 394 -0.45 0.76 9.66
C MET A 394 -1.59 -0.19 10.05
N GLU A 395 -2.08 -1.03 9.14
CA GLU A 395 -3.09 -2.03 9.44
C GLU A 395 -2.53 -3.04 10.47
N SER A 396 -3.23 -3.19 11.60
CA SER A 396 -2.82 -4.02 12.75
C SER A 396 -1.60 -3.52 13.55
N MET A 397 -1.13 -2.29 13.33
CA MET A 397 -0.13 -1.67 14.20
C MET A 397 -0.76 -0.96 15.39
N THR A 398 -0.03 -0.88 16.49
CA THR A 398 -0.34 0.01 17.61
C THR A 398 0.78 1.02 17.78
N ARG A 399 0.47 2.14 18.44
CA ARG A 399 1.47 3.18 18.74
C ARG A 399 2.70 2.64 19.48
N GLU A 400 2.50 1.69 20.39
CA GLU A 400 3.59 1.03 21.14
C GLU A 400 4.57 0.24 20.26
N THR A 401 4.17 -0.08 19.02
CA THR A 401 4.98 -0.87 18.09
C THR A 401 6.20 -0.10 17.58
N TRP A 402 6.16 1.23 17.51
CA TRP A 402 7.30 2.06 17.06
C TRP A 402 7.98 2.84 18.19
N LEU A 403 7.33 2.98 19.36
CA LEU A 403 7.89 3.71 20.48
C LEU A 403 9.08 2.96 21.12
N PRO A 404 10.10 3.68 21.63
CA PRO A 404 11.19 3.07 22.37
C PRO A 404 10.70 2.66 23.76
N SER A 405 10.90 1.40 24.16
CA SER A 405 10.59 0.94 25.51
C SER A 405 11.86 0.97 26.38
N PRO A 406 11.88 1.67 27.53
CA PRO A 406 10.81 2.45 28.15
C PRO A 406 10.71 3.90 27.62
N TYR A 407 9.48 4.39 27.37
CA TYR A 407 9.20 5.79 27.05
C TYR A 407 8.45 6.47 28.20
N LYS A 408 8.62 7.79 28.34
CA LYS A 408 7.86 8.61 29.30
C LYS A 408 6.77 9.35 28.55
N GLU A 409 5.50 9.15 28.90
CA GLU A 409 4.37 9.81 28.22
C GLU A 409 4.48 11.34 28.22
N LYS A 410 5.10 11.92 29.26
CA LYS A 410 5.35 13.37 29.37
C LYS A 410 6.28 13.93 28.29
N GLU A 411 7.00 13.08 27.57
CA GLU A 411 7.86 13.48 26.45
C GLU A 411 7.04 13.72 25.16
N PHE A 412 5.81 13.23 25.10
CA PHE A 412 4.96 13.34 23.92
C PHE A 412 3.86 14.38 24.13
N THR A 413 3.47 15.05 23.05
CA THR A 413 2.35 16.01 23.05
C THR A 413 0.99 15.33 22.99
N TYR A 414 0.96 14.06 22.56
CA TYR A 414 -0.22 13.23 22.58
C TYR A 414 -0.42 12.62 23.96
N GLN A 415 -1.58 12.90 24.56
CA GLN A 415 -1.94 12.46 25.92
C GLN A 415 -3.22 11.63 25.94
N ASP A 416 -3.88 11.44 24.80
CA ASP A 416 -5.17 10.76 24.73
C ASP A 416 -4.99 9.25 24.55
N THR A 417 -5.64 8.46 25.39
CA THR A 417 -5.54 6.99 25.36
C THR A 417 -6.62 6.35 24.48
N GLN A 418 -7.44 7.15 23.79
CA GLN A 418 -8.45 6.63 22.88
C GLN A 418 -7.82 5.86 21.71
N ASN A 419 -8.38 4.67 21.45
CA ASN A 419 -7.91 3.77 20.40
C ASN A 419 -7.92 4.48 19.03
N LEU A 420 -6.74 4.79 18.51
CA LEU A 420 -6.52 5.20 17.12
C LEU A 420 -6.86 4.02 16.21
N LYS A 421 -8.15 3.81 15.93
CA LYS A 421 -8.62 2.70 15.08
C LYS A 421 -8.43 2.98 13.60
N GLU A 422 -8.39 4.25 13.21
CA GLU A 422 -8.27 4.65 11.81
C GLU A 422 -6.79 4.71 11.38
N PRO A 423 -6.38 4.02 10.29
CA PRO A 423 -4.98 4.02 9.83
C PRO A 423 -4.43 5.42 9.50
N SER A 424 -5.31 6.34 9.05
CA SER A 424 -5.00 7.75 8.80
C SER A 424 -4.60 8.49 10.08
N ALA A 425 -5.39 8.33 11.14
CA ALA A 425 -5.12 8.91 12.45
C ALA A 425 -3.85 8.31 13.07
N LEU A 426 -3.63 7.00 12.88
CA LEU A 426 -2.43 6.31 13.35
C LEU A 426 -1.16 6.81 12.64
N LEU A 427 -1.24 7.04 11.31
CA LEU A 427 -0.15 7.63 10.54
C LEU A 427 0.15 9.08 10.96
N SER A 428 -0.88 9.92 11.16
CA SER A 428 -0.71 11.27 11.70
C SER A 428 -0.02 11.25 13.07
N CYS A 429 -0.44 10.32 13.93
CA CYS A 429 0.14 10.12 15.26
C CYS A 429 1.62 9.70 15.17
N PHE A 430 1.97 8.76 14.28
CA PHE A 430 3.35 8.35 14.04
C PHE A 430 4.22 9.53 13.59
N LEU A 431 3.79 10.29 12.57
CA LEU A 431 4.55 11.44 12.06
C LEU A 431 4.76 12.49 13.16
N SER A 432 3.73 12.74 13.96
CA SER A 432 3.81 13.67 15.08
C SER A 432 4.69 13.15 16.23
N ASP A 433 4.68 11.83 16.51
CA ASP A 433 5.56 11.19 17.47
C ASP A 433 7.03 11.28 17.03
N CYS A 434 7.33 11.14 15.73
CA CYS A 434 8.68 11.37 15.21
C CYS A 434 9.16 12.80 15.49
N ILE A 435 8.29 13.80 15.30
CA ILE A 435 8.61 15.21 15.57
C ILE A 435 8.81 15.43 17.08
N ASP A 436 7.94 14.88 17.93
CA ASP A 436 8.10 14.93 19.39
C ASP A 436 9.44 14.32 19.81
N ILE A 437 9.77 13.13 19.31
CA ILE A 437 11.02 12.42 19.63
C ILE A 437 12.24 13.21 19.16
N LEU A 438 12.23 13.74 17.95
CA LEU A 438 13.31 14.60 17.45
C LEU A 438 13.53 15.79 18.37
N VAL A 439 12.46 16.49 18.73
CA VAL A 439 12.51 17.69 19.57
C VAL A 439 12.99 17.37 20.99
N VAL A 440 12.48 16.29 21.59
CA VAL A 440 12.90 15.84 22.93
C VAL A 440 14.35 15.35 22.93
N SER A 441 14.78 14.60 21.92
CA SER A 441 16.17 14.15 21.79
C SER A 441 17.11 15.32 21.61
N LEU A 442 16.75 16.33 20.81
CA LEU A 442 17.51 17.57 20.67
C LEU A 442 17.57 18.35 22.00
N GLU A 443 16.47 18.41 22.75
CA GLU A 443 16.45 19.03 24.09
C GLU A 443 17.41 18.30 25.04
N LYS A 444 17.29 16.97 25.15
CA LYS A 444 18.16 16.13 25.99
C LYS A 444 19.63 16.32 25.60
N LYS A 445 19.93 16.34 24.30
CA LYS A 445 21.29 16.52 23.80
C LYS A 445 21.84 17.92 24.11
N ALA A 446 21.03 18.97 23.91
CA ALA A 446 21.42 20.34 24.23
C ALA A 446 21.65 20.53 25.73
N GLN A 447 20.82 19.93 26.59
CA GLN A 447 21.01 19.92 28.03
C GLN A 447 22.33 19.26 28.44
N ARG A 448 22.66 18.08 27.90
CA ARG A 448 23.93 17.38 28.18
C ARG A 448 25.15 18.20 27.77
N LEU A 449 25.09 18.86 26.61
CA LEU A 449 26.22 19.63 26.08
C LEU A 449 26.44 20.95 26.84
N LEU A 450 25.37 21.60 27.30
CA LEU A 450 25.45 22.89 27.99
C LEU A 450 25.60 22.75 29.51
N ALA A 451 25.15 21.64 30.09
CA ALA A 451 25.23 21.36 31.52
C ALA A 451 25.65 19.90 31.78
N PRO A 452 26.94 19.54 31.55
CA PRO A 452 27.43 18.15 31.65
C PRO A 452 27.31 17.55 33.06
N SER A 453 27.20 18.38 34.10
CA SER A 453 27.23 17.99 35.51
C SER A 453 25.86 17.88 36.20
N LEU A 454 24.74 17.98 35.47
CA LEU A 454 23.38 17.91 36.02
C LEU A 454 22.63 16.70 35.45
N GLU A 455 21.86 16.00 36.31
CA GLU A 455 20.95 14.93 35.87
C GLU A 455 19.85 15.48 34.93
N LEU A 456 19.45 14.65 33.96
CA LEU A 456 18.50 14.98 32.90
C LEU A 456 17.07 15.09 33.45
N ASP A 457 16.67 16.28 33.87
CA ASP A 457 15.31 16.54 34.29
C ASP A 457 14.47 17.11 33.14
N ILE A 458 13.57 16.28 32.60
CA ILE A 458 12.68 16.59 31.48
C ILE A 458 11.41 17.29 31.98
N SER A 459 11.26 17.46 33.30
CA SER A 459 10.09 18.14 33.90
C SER A 459 10.26 19.66 33.86
N SER A 460 9.32 20.33 33.18
CA SER A 460 9.27 21.79 33.00
C SER A 460 9.19 22.61 34.30
N ASN A 461 9.15 21.95 35.46
CA ASN A 461 8.88 22.57 36.75
C ASN A 461 10.11 22.65 37.66
N SER A 462 11.27 22.16 37.21
CA SER A 462 12.51 22.26 38.00
C SER A 462 13.09 23.68 37.94
N THR A 463 13.21 24.30 39.11
CA THR A 463 13.77 25.63 39.41
C THR A 463 15.31 25.64 39.40
N ASN A 464 15.93 24.67 38.72
CA ASN A 464 17.38 24.59 38.58
C ASN A 464 17.91 25.71 37.68
N LYS A 465 18.27 26.85 38.31
CA LYS A 465 18.87 28.07 37.71
C LYS A 465 20.16 27.85 36.91
N LYS A 466 20.67 26.62 36.84
CA LYS A 466 21.92 26.26 36.13
C LYS A 466 21.69 25.81 34.68
N ILE A 467 20.45 25.53 34.27
CA ILE A 467 20.16 25.13 32.88
C ILE A 467 19.88 26.39 32.04
N PRO A 468 20.59 26.64 30.93
CA PRO A 468 20.37 27.80 30.08
C PRO A 468 19.10 27.62 29.21
N LYS A 469 17.93 27.68 29.85
CA LYS A 469 16.61 27.47 29.23
C LYS A 469 16.38 28.36 28.00
N PRO A 470 16.75 29.66 27.99
CA PRO A 470 16.52 30.49 26.81
C PRO A 470 17.34 30.06 25.58
N ARG A 471 18.59 29.65 25.78
CA ARG A 471 19.46 29.20 24.68
C ARG A 471 18.94 27.89 24.08
N ILE A 472 18.51 26.95 24.92
CA ILE A 472 17.89 25.70 24.48
C ILE A 472 16.57 25.99 23.77
N GLY A 473 15.72 26.87 24.32
CA GLY A 473 14.47 27.29 23.70
C GLY A 473 14.68 27.86 22.30
N PHE A 474 15.65 28.75 22.13
CA PHE A 474 16.01 29.33 20.83
C PHE A 474 16.46 28.25 19.82
N PHE A 475 17.40 27.40 20.22
CA PHE A 475 17.89 26.30 19.38
C PHE A 475 16.77 25.37 18.89
N ILE A 476 15.87 24.96 19.80
CA ILE A 476 14.76 24.07 19.45
C ILE A 476 13.74 24.78 18.55
N ILE A 477 13.41 26.04 18.82
CA ILE A 477 12.50 26.82 17.97
C ILE A 477 13.02 26.94 16.53
N MET A 478 14.33 27.14 16.35
CA MET A 478 14.92 27.18 15.00
C MET A 478 14.71 25.86 14.24
N ASN A 479 14.88 24.73 14.92
CA ASN A 479 14.61 23.41 14.35
C ASN A 479 13.10 23.21 14.06
N ILE A 480 12.20 23.59 14.99
CA ILE A 480 10.74 23.53 14.79
C ILE A 480 10.31 24.40 13.60
N THR A 481 10.91 25.57 13.42
CA THR A 481 10.57 26.48 12.31
C THR A 481 10.89 25.84 10.95
N LEU A 482 12.02 25.14 10.84
CA LEU A 482 12.30 24.37 9.62
C LEU A 482 11.31 23.21 9.43
N ILE A 483 10.97 22.51 10.51
CA ILE A 483 9.98 21.42 10.47
C ILE A 483 8.65 21.96 9.92
N GLU A 484 8.15 23.07 10.44
CA GLU A 484 6.94 23.76 9.95
C GLU A 484 7.04 24.10 8.46
N GLN A 485 8.16 24.70 8.02
CA GLN A 485 8.37 25.06 6.61
C GLN A 485 8.38 23.85 5.68
N ILE A 486 8.96 22.71 6.10
CA ILE A 486 8.98 21.48 5.31
C ILE A 486 7.59 20.84 5.28
N VAL A 487 6.88 20.84 6.41
CA VAL A 487 5.51 20.33 6.50
C VAL A 487 4.60 21.11 5.56
N GLU A 488 4.62 22.45 5.62
CA GLU A 488 3.78 23.33 4.80
C GLU A 488 3.98 23.12 3.30
N LYS A 489 5.23 22.86 2.86
CA LYS A 489 5.60 22.67 1.45
C LYS A 489 5.48 21.24 0.94
N SER A 490 5.04 20.28 1.76
CA SER A 490 5.01 18.86 1.40
C SER A 490 3.66 18.21 1.67
N LYS A 491 3.49 16.97 1.18
CA LYS A 491 2.30 16.15 1.44
C LYS A 491 2.12 15.82 2.94
N LEU A 492 3.11 16.08 3.78
CA LEU A 492 3.01 15.96 5.23
C LEU A 492 1.91 16.86 5.81
N ASN A 493 1.66 18.03 5.21
CA ASN A 493 0.61 18.94 5.67
C ASN A 493 -0.76 18.24 5.72
N GLU A 494 -1.13 17.58 4.63
CA GLU A 494 -2.39 16.82 4.52
C GLU A 494 -2.42 15.59 5.43
N LEU A 495 -1.29 14.91 5.62
CA LEU A 495 -1.21 13.70 6.44
C LEU A 495 -1.27 13.97 7.95
N LEU A 496 -0.71 15.09 8.41
CA LEU A 496 -0.74 15.47 9.82
C LEU A 496 -2.14 15.91 10.25
N GLY A 497 -2.90 16.58 9.38
CA GLY A 497 -4.25 17.04 9.68
C GLY A 497 -4.31 18.02 10.87
N SER A 498 -5.49 18.33 11.37
CA SER A 498 -5.67 19.31 12.46
C SER A 498 -4.97 18.90 13.77
N GLU A 499 -4.97 17.61 14.09
CA GLU A 499 -4.38 17.09 15.33
C GLU A 499 -2.85 17.25 15.33
N GLY A 500 -2.17 16.88 14.24
CA GLY A 500 -0.72 17.05 14.11
C GLY A 500 -0.29 18.52 14.19
N HIS A 501 -1.05 19.42 13.58
CA HIS A 501 -0.82 20.87 13.70
C HIS A 501 -1.01 21.37 15.14
N GLY A 502 -2.06 20.89 15.83
CA GLY A 502 -2.29 21.20 17.24
C GLY A 502 -1.14 20.73 18.14
N ARG A 503 -0.60 19.53 17.89
CA ARG A 503 0.58 18.98 18.60
C ARG A 503 1.84 19.81 18.35
N MET A 504 2.11 20.17 17.10
CA MET A 504 3.25 21.02 16.74
C MET A 504 3.14 22.41 17.39
N ALA A 505 1.94 23.00 17.44
CA ALA A 505 1.70 24.25 18.13
C ALA A 505 1.95 24.14 19.65
N LYS A 506 1.58 23.02 20.29
CA LYS A 506 1.90 22.75 21.71
C LYS A 506 3.41 22.66 21.94
N LEU A 507 4.16 21.97 21.07
CA LEU A 507 5.63 21.92 21.15
C LEU A 507 6.22 23.33 21.04
N LYS A 508 5.83 24.09 20.01
CA LYS A 508 6.33 25.46 19.79
C LYS A 508 6.06 26.34 21.01
N LYS A 509 4.85 26.27 21.58
CA LYS A 509 4.50 27.01 22.80
C LYS A 509 5.35 26.62 24.01
N LYS A 510 5.69 25.33 24.18
CA LYS A 510 6.60 24.86 25.25
C LYS A 510 7.96 25.55 25.15
N TYR A 511 8.58 25.58 23.97
CA TYR A 511 9.92 26.16 23.81
C TYR A 511 9.92 27.69 23.72
N ILE A 512 8.81 28.31 23.31
CA ILE A 512 8.60 29.76 23.50
C ILE A 512 8.63 30.09 25.00
N ASN A 513 7.96 29.30 25.85
CA ASN A 513 8.01 29.48 27.30
C ASN A 513 9.42 29.31 27.88
N TYR A 514 10.26 28.44 27.30
CA TYR A 514 11.69 28.35 27.67
C TYR A 514 12.46 29.61 27.27
N LEU A 515 12.19 30.18 26.10
CA LEU A 515 12.85 31.39 25.63
C LEU A 515 12.52 32.62 26.49
N ILE A 516 11.29 32.69 27.01
CA ILE A 516 10.83 33.77 27.88
C ILE A 516 11.01 33.49 29.38
N SER A 517 11.66 32.39 29.78
CA SER A 517 11.79 32.02 31.20
C SER A 517 12.49 33.09 32.02
N ASP A 518 13.57 33.66 31.51
CA ASP A 518 14.35 34.67 32.24
C ASP A 518 13.56 35.99 32.35
N TRP A 519 12.73 36.30 31.35
CA TRP A 519 11.79 37.42 31.40
C TRP A 519 10.73 37.18 32.49
N ARG A 520 10.29 35.93 32.67
CA ARG A 520 9.36 35.56 33.74
C ARG A 520 10.01 35.74 35.10
N ASP A 521 11.25 35.29 35.28
CA ASP A 521 12.02 35.49 36.51
C ASP A 521 12.23 36.98 36.82
N LEU A 522 12.55 37.79 35.80
CA LEU A 522 12.63 39.25 35.92
C LEU A 522 11.31 39.85 36.45
N THR A 523 10.16 39.43 35.89
CA THR A 523 8.85 39.93 36.32
C THR A 523 8.41 39.39 37.68
N SER A 524 8.82 38.18 38.07
CA SER A 524 8.53 37.60 39.40
C SER A 524 9.15 38.45 40.51
N ASN A 525 10.33 39.02 40.28
CA ASN A 525 10.97 39.94 41.23
C ASN A 525 10.10 41.18 41.56
N LEU A 526 9.20 41.56 40.64
CA LEU A 526 8.23 42.65 40.82
C LEU A 526 6.92 42.20 41.52
N MET A 527 6.62 40.90 41.55
CA MET A 527 5.34 40.36 42.05
C MET A 527 5.28 40.30 43.58
N ASP A 528 6.38 39.94 44.24
CA ASP A 528 6.39 39.55 45.68
C ASP A 528 6.44 40.71 46.68
N SER A 529 5.87 41.89 46.40
CA SER A 529 5.92 42.96 47.41
C SER A 529 4.80 44.01 47.37
N VAL A 530 3.94 43.91 48.39
CA VAL A 530 3.13 45.04 48.87
C VAL A 530 3.91 45.66 50.03
N PHE A 531 4.42 46.87 49.83
CA PHE A 531 5.20 47.62 50.84
C PHE A 531 4.38 48.74 51.49
N VAL A 532 3.06 48.54 51.58
CA VAL A 532 2.12 49.55 52.06
C VAL A 532 1.66 49.12 53.44
N ASP A 533 1.93 49.96 54.45
CA ASP A 533 1.44 49.74 55.81
C ASP A 533 -0.07 50.07 55.89
N SER A 534 -0.73 49.62 56.95
CA SER A 534 -2.19 49.77 57.19
C SER A 534 -2.73 51.22 57.14
N THR A 535 -1.85 52.22 57.12
CA THR A 535 -2.15 53.66 57.03
C THR A 535 -1.93 54.27 55.63
N GLY A 536 -1.57 53.46 54.63
CA GLY A 536 -1.32 53.91 53.25
C GLY A 536 0.00 54.66 53.03
N LYS A 537 0.86 54.76 54.06
CA LYS A 537 2.19 55.38 53.98
C LYS A 537 3.29 54.33 53.85
N ILE A 538 4.28 54.62 53.02
CA ILE A 538 5.45 53.76 52.76
C ILE A 538 6.59 54.21 53.67
N SER A 539 7.14 53.31 54.49
CA SER A 539 8.24 53.58 55.40
C SER A 539 9.54 53.92 54.65
N SER A 540 10.50 54.59 55.30
CA SER A 540 11.81 54.87 54.70
C SER A 540 12.54 53.58 54.29
N LYS A 541 12.43 52.52 55.11
CA LYS A 541 13.01 51.19 54.83
C LYS A 541 12.39 50.55 53.58
N ASP A 542 11.09 50.72 53.40
CA ASP A 542 10.34 50.22 52.24
C ASP A 542 10.68 51.01 50.97
N LYS A 543 10.88 52.33 51.09
CA LYS A 543 11.35 53.17 49.98
C LYS A 543 12.71 52.70 49.45
N ASP A 544 13.61 52.28 50.32
CA ASP A 544 14.91 51.75 49.91
C ASP A 544 14.79 50.37 49.25
N GLN A 545 13.88 49.51 49.72
CA GLN A 545 13.57 48.24 49.04
C GLN A 545 12.92 48.45 47.67
N ILE A 546 12.03 49.43 47.52
CA ILE A 546 11.42 49.79 46.25
C ILE A 546 12.49 50.29 45.26
N LYS A 547 13.42 51.16 45.70
CA LYS A 547 14.57 51.59 44.87
C LYS A 547 15.41 50.41 44.42
N GLU A 548 15.73 49.49 45.33
CA GLU A 548 16.51 48.29 45.04
C GLU A 548 15.80 47.37 44.02
N LYS A 549 14.47 47.25 44.10
CA LYS A 549 13.67 46.51 43.11
C LYS A 549 13.69 47.17 41.73
N PHE A 550 13.51 48.49 41.65
CA PHE A 550 13.65 49.20 40.37
C PHE A 550 15.06 49.05 39.79
N LYS A 551 16.10 49.16 40.62
CA LYS A 551 17.49 48.97 40.22
C LYS A 551 17.73 47.56 39.65
N LYS A 552 17.38 46.51 40.41
CA LYS A 552 17.50 45.11 39.98
C LYS A 552 16.70 44.81 38.72
N PHE A 553 15.50 45.38 38.59
CA PHE A 553 14.70 45.25 37.38
C PHE A 553 15.41 45.90 36.19
N ASN A 554 15.94 47.12 36.33
CA ASN A 554 16.63 47.80 35.22
C ASN A 554 17.88 47.03 34.78
N GLU A 555 18.68 46.57 35.74
CA GLU A 555 19.89 45.77 35.47
C GLU A 555 19.52 44.47 34.74
N GLY A 556 18.54 43.72 35.25
CA GLY A 556 18.08 42.49 34.61
C GLY A 556 17.40 42.73 33.25
N PHE A 557 16.61 43.79 33.10
CA PHE A 557 15.97 44.18 31.84
C PHE A 557 17.02 44.51 30.77
N GLU A 558 18.01 45.33 31.10
CA GLU A 558 19.10 45.69 30.18
C GLU A 558 19.96 44.48 29.79
N GLU A 559 20.25 43.60 30.75
CA GLU A 559 20.95 42.34 30.49
C GLU A 559 20.16 41.45 29.52
N LEU A 560 18.85 41.29 29.74
CA LEU A 560 18.00 40.47 28.87
C LEU A 560 17.81 41.08 27.49
N VAL A 561 17.65 42.41 27.38
CA VAL A 561 17.64 43.11 26.09
C VAL A 561 18.96 42.89 25.34
N SER A 562 20.09 42.97 26.04
CA SER A 562 21.42 42.72 25.46
C SER A 562 21.58 41.28 24.98
N LYS A 563 21.21 40.29 25.80
CA LYS A 563 21.21 38.86 25.43
C LYS A 563 20.27 38.58 24.27
N TYR A 564 19.08 39.17 24.24
CA TYR A 564 18.12 38.95 23.17
C TYR A 564 18.65 39.42 21.81
N LYS A 565 19.40 40.53 21.77
CA LYS A 565 20.06 41.02 20.54
C LYS A 565 21.08 40.03 19.95
N GLN A 566 21.58 39.08 20.75
CA GLN A 566 22.50 38.05 20.28
C GLN A 566 21.78 36.93 19.51
N TYR A 567 20.46 36.77 19.70
CA TYR A 567 19.66 35.82 18.93
C TYR A 567 19.37 36.38 17.54
N ARG A 568 20.03 35.82 16.52
CA ARG A 568 19.74 36.11 15.11
C ARG A 568 18.50 35.34 14.65
N LEU A 569 17.32 35.86 14.98
CA LEU A 569 16.05 35.35 14.45
C LEU A 569 15.92 35.73 12.97
N SER A 570 15.71 34.76 12.09
CA SER A 570 15.50 35.00 10.65
C SER A 570 14.02 35.14 10.28
N ASP A 571 13.12 34.51 11.03
CA ASP A 571 11.68 34.50 10.76
C ASP A 571 10.95 35.69 11.41
N ALA A 572 10.30 36.52 10.59
CA ALA A 572 9.54 37.69 11.01
C ALA A 572 8.29 37.33 11.84
N ALA A 573 7.62 36.22 11.52
CA ALA A 573 6.43 35.77 12.26
C ALA A 573 6.83 35.35 13.69
N LEU A 574 7.90 34.57 13.82
CA LEU A 574 8.45 34.16 15.10
C LEU A 574 8.90 35.36 15.96
N LYS A 575 9.58 36.35 15.35
CA LYS A 575 9.95 37.61 16.03
C LYS A 575 8.71 38.33 16.58
N ALA A 576 7.67 38.45 15.77
CA ALA A 576 6.43 39.11 16.18
C ALA A 576 5.77 38.40 17.36
N THR A 577 5.68 37.07 17.31
CA THR A 577 5.14 36.23 18.39
C THR A 577 5.95 36.39 19.68
N LEU A 578 7.27 36.27 19.62
CA LEU A 578 8.13 36.41 20.81
C LEU A 578 8.04 37.79 21.42
N ARG A 579 8.06 38.84 20.60
CA ARG A 579 7.88 40.21 21.07
C ARG A 579 6.52 40.37 21.76
N SER A 580 5.45 39.87 21.17
CA SER A 580 4.10 39.94 21.74
C SER A 580 4.04 39.24 23.11
N GLU A 581 4.62 38.05 23.23
CA GLU A 581 4.67 37.29 24.49
C GLU A 581 5.50 38.01 25.56
N ILE A 582 6.66 38.57 25.22
CA ILE A 582 7.50 39.34 26.15
C ILE A 582 6.76 40.61 26.61
N VAL A 583 6.12 41.35 25.70
CA VAL A 583 5.35 42.55 26.02
C VAL A 583 4.19 42.20 26.96
N ALA A 584 3.43 41.15 26.64
CA ALA A 584 2.31 40.68 27.45
C ALA A 584 2.73 40.22 28.85
N LEU A 585 3.97 39.72 29.00
CA LEU A 585 4.53 39.30 30.28
C LEU A 585 5.06 40.48 31.12
N VAL A 586 5.83 41.38 30.50
CA VAL A 586 6.58 42.45 31.21
C VAL A 586 5.68 43.64 31.52
N MET A 587 4.87 44.10 30.55
CA MET A 587 4.16 45.37 30.65
C MET A 587 3.13 45.42 31.79
N PRO A 588 2.22 44.42 31.96
CA PRO A 588 1.23 44.47 33.02
C PRO A 588 1.86 44.52 34.41
N MET A 589 2.97 43.82 34.59
CA MET A 589 3.71 43.76 35.85
C MET A 589 4.43 45.07 36.15
N TYR A 590 5.11 45.63 35.14
CA TYR A 590 5.83 46.89 35.28
C TYR A 590 4.88 48.07 35.50
N GLU A 591 3.80 48.19 34.72
CA GLU A 591 2.81 49.26 34.86
C GLU A 591 2.16 49.26 36.24
N ARG A 592 1.79 48.07 36.74
CA ARG A 592 1.21 47.94 38.08
C ARG A 592 2.18 48.37 39.16
N PHE A 593 3.45 47.97 39.07
CA PHE A 593 4.49 48.32 40.03
C PHE A 593 4.84 49.82 39.96
N TYR A 594 4.99 50.35 38.75
CA TYR A 594 5.25 51.77 38.47
C TYR A 594 4.12 52.65 39.01
N ARG A 595 2.86 52.37 38.65
CA ARG A 595 1.69 53.15 39.09
C ARG A 595 1.55 53.18 40.61
N ARG A 596 1.90 52.08 41.28
CA ARG A 596 1.82 51.95 42.73
C ARG A 596 2.86 52.79 43.47
N TYR A 597 4.07 52.93 42.91
CA TYR A 597 5.20 53.51 43.66
C TYR A 597 5.81 54.78 43.05
N LYS A 598 5.31 55.27 41.90
CA LYS A 598 5.80 56.49 41.26
C LYS A 598 5.71 57.73 42.14
N ASP A 599 4.65 57.85 42.95
CA ASP A 599 4.37 59.03 43.78
C ASP A 599 5.04 58.94 45.18
N SER A 600 5.75 57.85 45.45
CA SER A 600 6.42 57.58 46.75
C SER A 600 7.69 58.41 46.98
N PHE A 601 8.22 59.02 45.92
CA PHE A 601 9.50 59.73 45.89
C PHE A 601 9.31 61.20 45.47
N LYS A 602 10.02 62.13 46.13
CA LYS A 602 10.00 63.56 45.75
C LYS A 602 10.54 63.80 44.33
N ASN A 603 11.54 63.00 43.92
CA ASN A 603 12.12 63.02 42.57
C ASN A 603 12.07 61.61 41.96
N PRO A 604 10.94 61.18 41.36
CA PRO A 604 10.80 59.83 40.81
C PRO A 604 11.85 59.49 39.75
N ARG A 605 12.20 60.44 38.86
CA ARG A 605 13.23 60.25 37.81
C ARG A 605 14.63 59.94 38.34
N LYS A 606 14.97 60.29 39.58
CA LYS A 606 16.27 59.95 40.19
C LYS A 606 16.34 58.48 40.61
N HIS A 607 15.19 57.85 40.83
CA HIS A 607 15.07 56.50 41.40
C HIS A 607 14.43 55.48 40.46
N ILE A 608 13.69 55.96 39.46
CA ILE A 608 13.02 55.16 38.43
C ILE A 608 13.58 55.61 37.09
N LYS A 609 14.33 54.71 36.43
CA LYS A 609 15.06 54.99 35.17
C LYS A 609 14.15 55.06 33.96
N TYR A 610 13.14 54.19 33.89
CA TYR A 610 12.27 54.04 32.72
C TYR A 610 10.82 54.41 33.03
N GLN A 611 10.14 55.01 32.07
CA GLN A 611 8.68 55.11 32.00
C GLN A 611 8.10 53.87 31.29
N PRO A 612 6.82 53.48 31.55
CA PRO A 612 6.18 52.40 30.82
C PRO A 612 6.25 52.56 29.29
N ASP A 613 6.09 53.79 28.78
CA ASP A 613 6.19 54.09 27.35
C ASP A 613 7.61 53.85 26.80
N GLU A 614 8.64 54.15 27.60
CA GLU A 614 10.05 53.95 27.23
C GLU A 614 10.39 52.44 27.19
N ILE A 615 9.91 51.65 28.15
CA ILE A 615 10.05 50.19 28.12
C ILE A 615 9.33 49.62 26.90
N THR A 616 8.11 50.08 26.63
CA THR A 616 7.35 49.68 25.45
C THR A 616 8.10 49.98 24.15
N ALA A 617 8.70 51.18 24.05
CA ALA A 617 9.51 51.56 22.90
C ALA A 617 10.74 50.64 22.72
N ILE A 618 11.44 50.31 23.81
CA ILE A 618 12.60 49.39 23.78
C ILE A 618 12.16 47.97 23.36
N LEU A 619 11.07 47.45 23.92
CA LEU A 619 10.52 46.14 23.58
C LEU A 619 10.01 46.09 22.13
N ASN A 620 9.46 47.20 21.61
CA ASN A 620 9.02 47.30 20.22
C ASN A 620 10.17 47.37 19.21
N GLN A 621 11.36 47.78 19.67
CA GLN A 621 12.61 47.72 18.90
C GLN A 621 13.29 46.35 19.01
N LEU A 622 12.83 45.48 19.92
CA LEU A 622 13.36 44.13 20.09
C LEU A 622 13.02 43.28 18.85
N GLY A 623 14.05 42.91 18.07
CA GLY A 623 13.92 42.05 16.89
C GLY A 623 13.71 42.79 15.55
N LYS A 624 13.71 44.13 15.53
CA LYS A 624 13.78 44.90 14.27
C LYS A 624 15.13 44.74 13.57
#